data_AF-A0A965AVP5-F1
#
_entry.id   AF-A0A965AVP5-F1
#
_cell.length_a   1.000
_cell.length_b   1.000
_cell.length_c   1.000
_cell.angle_alpha   90.00
_cell.angle_beta   90.00
_cell.angle_gamma   90.00
#
_symmetry.space_group_name_H-M   'P 1'
#
loop_
_entity.id
_entity.type
_entity.pdbx_description
1 polymer ?
#
loop_
_entity_poly.entity_id
_entity_poly.type
_entity_poly.pdbx_seq_one_letter_code
_entity_poly.pdbx_strand_id
1 'polypeptide(L)'
;MVQQVDRRYIESVDAGQLFKAAMNGLFTSLDANSRYVDAATYLELNDTRGEASAGIGVEIATVESPRGVVVVAPVPDGPACQAGLIAGDRILAINGEPVADLSLQRVAEKLRGPEGTSLRLEVVTPPENNSRAITISREPLSVASIQGDRRLADGHWNWWLEGEPGIAMIRVKRFGEGTSSEIAEVLTTLNSETPPSGLVLDLRGNPGGLFEAAVGVCDLFLQEGTIVTTNDRRQTSARQTRQATPGDLLNGAEIVVLIDDLTASAAEIVAACLQDHGRATIVGSRSYGKGSIQVLVPLPDKATAIELTTTEYRRPSGATIDRPAATATDHPWG
;
A
#
# COMPACT_ATOMS: atom_id res chain seq x y z
N MET A 1 15.01 -34.66 -14.32
CA MET A 1 13.55 -34.76 -14.46
C MET A 1 13.06 -34.01 -15.70
N VAL A 2 13.20 -32.67 -15.77
CA VAL A 2 12.79 -31.83 -16.92
C VAL A 2 13.28 -32.37 -18.28
N GLN A 3 14.57 -32.67 -18.41
CA GLN A 3 15.14 -33.26 -19.64
C GLN A 3 14.58 -34.64 -20.02
N GLN A 4 14.05 -35.40 -19.06
CA GLN A 4 13.45 -36.71 -19.35
C GLN A 4 12.03 -36.54 -19.90
N VAL A 5 11.28 -35.55 -19.41
CA VAL A 5 9.96 -35.20 -19.93
C VAL A 5 10.10 -34.67 -21.36
N ASP A 6 10.99 -33.69 -21.58
CA ASP A 6 11.25 -33.10 -22.90
C ASP A 6 11.62 -34.16 -23.98
N ARG A 7 12.47 -35.14 -23.61
CA ARG A 7 12.97 -36.14 -24.57
C ARG A 7 12.07 -37.34 -24.80
N ARG A 8 11.10 -37.61 -23.91
CA ARG A 8 10.34 -38.88 -23.91
C ARG A 8 8.83 -38.69 -23.87
N TYR A 9 8.33 -37.48 -23.63
CA TYR A 9 6.90 -37.21 -23.76
C TYR A 9 6.48 -37.36 -25.22
N ILE A 10 5.28 -37.88 -25.44
CA ILE A 10 4.79 -38.24 -26.77
C ILE A 10 4.56 -37.01 -27.67
N GLU A 11 4.38 -35.83 -27.06
CA GLU A 11 4.22 -34.55 -27.73
C GLU A 11 5.41 -33.62 -27.44
N SER A 12 5.65 -32.67 -28.33
CA SER A 12 6.63 -31.61 -28.09
C SER A 12 6.18 -30.74 -26.92
N VAL A 13 7.05 -30.53 -25.95
CA VAL A 13 6.81 -29.70 -24.77
C VAL A 13 7.64 -28.43 -24.85
N ASP A 14 7.05 -27.28 -24.56
CA ASP A 14 7.80 -26.05 -24.43
C ASP A 14 8.59 -26.05 -23.11
N ALA A 15 9.91 -25.89 -23.19
CA ALA A 15 10.79 -25.91 -22.02
C ALA A 15 10.46 -24.78 -21.03
N GLY A 16 10.02 -23.62 -21.52
CA GLY A 16 9.60 -22.48 -20.70
C GLY A 16 8.33 -22.79 -19.91
N GLN A 17 7.32 -23.38 -20.56
CA GLN A 17 6.09 -23.83 -19.91
C GLN A 17 6.35 -24.92 -18.88
N LEU A 18 7.21 -25.90 -19.20
CA LEU A 18 7.57 -26.97 -18.27
C LEU A 18 8.28 -26.42 -17.02
N PHE A 19 9.18 -25.43 -17.20
CA PHE A 19 9.82 -24.73 -16.09
C PHE A 19 8.81 -23.96 -15.23
N LYS A 20 7.92 -23.16 -15.84
CA LYS A 20 6.87 -22.42 -15.13
C LYS A 20 5.95 -23.35 -14.35
N ALA A 21 5.53 -24.47 -14.94
CA ALA A 21 4.71 -25.47 -14.28
C ALA A 21 5.42 -26.10 -13.07
N ALA A 22 6.72 -26.42 -13.21
CA ALA A 22 7.52 -26.96 -12.11
C ALA A 22 7.68 -25.94 -10.96
N MET A 23 7.94 -24.67 -11.27
CA MET A 23 8.05 -23.61 -10.28
C MET A 23 6.71 -23.37 -9.57
N ASN A 24 5.60 -23.28 -10.32
CA ASN A 24 4.27 -23.12 -9.73
C ASN A 24 3.95 -24.29 -8.78
N GLY A 25 4.18 -25.53 -9.20
CA GLY A 25 3.96 -26.71 -8.35
C GLY A 25 4.82 -26.71 -7.08
N LEU A 26 6.09 -26.28 -7.18
CA LEU A 26 6.97 -26.13 -6.02
C LEU A 26 6.42 -25.11 -5.03
N PHE A 27 6.08 -23.91 -5.48
CA PHE A 27 5.70 -22.83 -4.58
C PHE A 27 4.30 -22.98 -3.98
N THR A 28 3.32 -23.45 -4.74
CA THR A 28 1.99 -23.78 -4.22
C THR A 28 2.03 -24.87 -3.15
N SER A 29 3.05 -25.74 -3.16
CA SER A 29 3.26 -26.75 -2.10
C SER A 29 3.81 -26.16 -0.79
N LEU A 30 4.35 -24.93 -0.82
CA LEU A 30 4.86 -24.25 0.36
C LEU A 30 3.75 -23.45 1.05
N ASP A 31 3.19 -22.47 0.34
CA ASP A 31 2.11 -21.61 0.81
C ASP A 31 1.47 -20.84 -0.36
N ALA A 32 0.43 -20.05 -0.09
CA ALA A 32 -0.31 -19.30 -1.11
C ALA A 32 0.35 -17.97 -1.54
N ASN A 33 1.37 -17.49 -0.81
CA ASN A 33 2.02 -16.20 -1.00
C ASN A 33 3.43 -16.32 -1.62
N SER A 34 4.05 -17.50 -1.53
CA SER A 34 5.34 -17.80 -2.13
C SER A 34 5.18 -18.09 -3.62
N ARG A 35 6.08 -17.56 -4.47
CA ARG A 35 6.03 -17.74 -5.93
C ARG A 35 7.36 -17.48 -6.62
N TYR A 36 7.48 -18.02 -7.83
CA TYR A 36 8.46 -17.58 -8.80
C TYR A 36 8.02 -16.26 -9.42
N VAL A 37 8.97 -15.34 -9.59
CA VAL A 37 8.77 -14.02 -10.18
C VAL A 37 9.57 -13.97 -11.48
N ASP A 38 8.84 -13.91 -12.59
CA ASP A 38 9.46 -13.77 -13.92
C ASP A 38 10.01 -12.37 -14.17
N ALA A 39 10.69 -12.15 -15.29
CA ALA A 39 11.43 -10.92 -15.52
C ALA A 39 10.54 -9.68 -15.65
N ALA A 40 9.37 -9.80 -16.26
CA ALA A 40 8.43 -8.69 -16.35
C ALA A 40 7.93 -8.30 -14.95
N THR A 41 7.48 -9.28 -14.18
CA THR A 41 6.98 -9.06 -12.81
C THR A 41 8.10 -8.59 -11.87
N TYR A 42 9.32 -9.08 -12.04
CA TYR A 42 10.46 -8.69 -11.22
C TYR A 42 10.82 -7.23 -11.44
N LEU A 43 10.80 -6.75 -12.69
CA LEU A 43 10.99 -5.33 -13.00
C LEU A 43 9.90 -4.48 -12.33
N GLU A 44 8.63 -4.88 -12.41
CA GLU A 44 7.53 -4.16 -11.73
C GLU A 44 7.71 -4.12 -10.21
N LEU A 45 8.00 -5.26 -9.59
CA LEU A 45 8.20 -5.35 -8.14
C LEU A 45 9.45 -4.59 -7.70
N ASN A 46 10.52 -4.60 -8.50
CA ASN A 46 11.74 -3.88 -8.22
C ASN A 46 11.57 -2.36 -8.44
N ASP A 47 10.76 -1.92 -9.40
CA ASP A 47 10.39 -0.51 -9.56
C ASP A 47 9.53 0.00 -8.38
N THR A 48 8.74 -0.88 -7.77
CA THR A 48 8.00 -0.55 -6.54
C THR A 48 8.83 -0.64 -5.25
N ARG A 49 9.98 -1.31 -5.27
CA ARG A 49 10.87 -1.55 -4.10
C ARG A 49 12.17 -0.74 -4.14
N GLY A 50 12.64 -0.36 -5.32
CA GLY A 50 13.81 0.46 -5.52
C GLY A 50 13.47 1.89 -5.12
N GLU A 51 14.30 2.45 -4.23
CA GLU A 51 14.40 3.86 -3.83
C GLU A 51 13.16 4.70 -4.13
N ALA A 52 12.41 5.08 -3.08
CA ALA A 52 11.31 6.05 -3.12
C ALA A 52 11.43 7.04 -4.30
N SER A 53 10.92 6.63 -5.46
CA SER A 53 11.12 7.40 -6.68
C SER A 53 9.99 8.41 -6.66
N ALA A 54 10.35 9.62 -6.28
CA ALA A 54 9.46 10.75 -6.32
C ALA A 54 8.80 10.84 -7.70
N GLY A 55 7.54 11.23 -7.71
CA GLY A 55 6.74 11.38 -8.91
C GLY A 55 6.02 12.71 -8.89
N ILE A 56 5.16 12.93 -9.88
CA ILE A 56 4.37 14.16 -9.95
C ILE A 56 2.94 13.98 -9.42
N GLY A 57 2.57 12.79 -8.93
CA GLY A 57 1.22 12.54 -8.38
C GLY A 57 0.13 12.59 -9.44
N VAL A 58 0.20 11.72 -10.45
CA VAL A 58 -0.79 11.67 -11.54
C VAL A 58 -1.13 10.25 -11.94
N GLU A 59 -2.41 9.97 -12.15
CA GLU A 59 -2.90 8.78 -12.81
C GLU A 59 -3.05 9.05 -14.32
N ILE A 60 -2.53 8.14 -15.13
CA ILE A 60 -2.49 8.28 -16.58
C ILE A 60 -3.03 7.04 -17.29
N ALA A 61 -3.64 7.25 -18.46
CA ALA A 61 -4.14 6.18 -19.32
C ALA A 61 -3.79 6.45 -20.78
N THR A 62 -3.86 5.41 -21.61
CA THR A 62 -3.82 5.55 -23.07
C THR A 62 -5.24 5.64 -23.63
N VAL A 63 -5.46 6.53 -24.59
CA VAL A 63 -6.72 6.61 -25.34
C VAL A 63 -6.52 6.04 -26.74
N GLU A 64 -7.44 5.21 -27.22
CA GLU A 64 -7.39 4.68 -28.58
C GLU A 64 -7.65 5.80 -29.61
N SER A 65 -6.55 6.28 -30.21
CA SER A 65 -6.49 7.12 -31.42
C SER A 65 -7.05 8.56 -31.34
N PRO A 66 -6.28 9.63 -31.69
CA PRO A 66 -4.86 9.67 -32.04
C PRO A 66 -4.00 9.94 -30.80
N ARG A 67 -3.05 9.01 -30.60
CA ARG A 67 -1.84 9.03 -29.74
C ARG A 67 -1.73 10.16 -28.73
N GLY A 68 -2.07 9.86 -27.49
CA GLY A 68 -1.72 10.68 -26.34
C GLY A 68 -1.87 9.89 -25.05
N VAL A 69 -1.00 10.20 -24.10
CA VAL A 69 -1.22 9.81 -22.70
C VAL A 69 -2.14 10.86 -22.11
N VAL A 70 -3.30 10.42 -21.60
CA VAL A 70 -4.27 11.29 -20.94
C VAL A 70 -4.09 11.21 -19.44
N VAL A 71 -4.23 12.34 -18.78
CA VAL A 71 -4.37 12.45 -17.34
C VAL A 71 -5.77 11.97 -16.97
N VAL A 72 -5.85 10.86 -16.26
CA VAL A 72 -7.11 10.36 -15.69
C VAL A 72 -7.49 11.26 -14.52
N ALA A 73 -6.58 11.41 -13.56
CA ALA A 73 -6.74 12.29 -12.42
C ALA A 73 -5.37 12.66 -11.83
N PRO A 74 -5.13 13.94 -11.48
CA PRO A 74 -4.09 14.30 -10.54
C PRO A 74 -4.42 13.75 -9.14
N VAL A 75 -3.39 13.38 -8.38
CA VAL A 75 -3.54 13.09 -6.95
C VAL A 75 -3.91 14.39 -6.24
N PRO A 76 -5.00 14.43 -5.44
CA PRO A 76 -5.38 15.61 -4.66
C PRO A 76 -4.22 16.13 -3.82
N ASP A 77 -4.04 17.45 -3.79
CA ASP A 77 -2.96 18.16 -3.09
C ASP A 77 -1.52 17.79 -3.56
N GLY A 78 -1.36 16.88 -4.53
CA GLY A 78 -0.06 16.45 -5.06
C GLY A 78 0.53 17.41 -6.10
N PRO A 79 1.80 17.21 -6.51
CA PRO A 79 2.55 18.16 -7.35
C PRO A 79 1.86 18.51 -8.67
N ALA A 80 1.27 17.53 -9.36
CA ALA A 80 0.53 17.74 -10.60
C ALA A 80 -0.75 18.56 -10.38
N CYS A 81 -1.47 18.31 -9.28
CA CYS A 81 -2.66 19.08 -8.92
C CYS A 81 -2.29 20.54 -8.62
N GLN A 82 -1.24 20.76 -7.82
CA GLN A 82 -0.73 22.10 -7.48
C GLN A 82 -0.22 22.85 -8.72
N ALA A 83 0.37 22.14 -9.68
CA ALA A 83 0.84 22.71 -10.94
C ALA A 83 -0.29 22.97 -11.97
N GLY A 84 -1.55 22.73 -11.60
CA GLY A 84 -2.71 23.02 -12.44
C GLY A 84 -2.97 21.99 -13.55
N LEU A 85 -2.44 20.77 -13.39
CA LEU A 85 -2.83 19.63 -14.23
C LEU A 85 -4.26 19.23 -13.86
N ILE A 86 -5.08 18.90 -14.85
CA ILE A 86 -6.48 18.50 -14.63
C ILE A 86 -6.81 17.20 -15.35
N ALA A 87 -7.87 16.53 -14.90
CA ALA A 87 -8.41 15.36 -15.58
C ALA A 87 -8.77 15.71 -17.04
N GLY A 88 -8.35 14.85 -17.97
CA GLY A 88 -8.53 15.05 -19.41
C GLY A 88 -7.37 15.75 -20.13
N ASP A 89 -6.41 16.33 -19.41
CA ASP A 89 -5.19 16.86 -20.01
C ASP A 89 -4.44 15.76 -20.80
N ARG A 90 -3.90 16.11 -21.97
CA ARG A 90 -3.08 15.20 -22.78
C ARG A 90 -1.63 15.61 -22.70
N ILE A 91 -0.76 14.68 -22.30
CA ILE A 91 0.69 14.88 -22.27
C ILE A 91 1.24 14.64 -23.68
N LEU A 92 1.91 15.65 -24.24
CA LEU A 92 2.52 15.64 -25.58
C LEU A 92 4.01 15.34 -25.52
N ALA A 93 4.72 15.92 -24.54
CA ALA A 93 6.15 15.73 -24.34
C ALA A 93 6.55 15.81 -22.86
N ILE A 94 7.63 15.12 -22.52
CA ILE A 94 8.30 15.19 -21.21
C ILE A 94 9.75 15.62 -21.45
N ASN A 95 10.17 16.74 -20.87
CA ASN A 95 11.49 17.33 -21.05
C ASN A 95 11.88 17.56 -22.53
N GLY A 96 10.89 17.90 -23.36
CA GLY A 96 11.07 18.11 -24.81
C GLY A 96 11.08 16.83 -25.64
N GLU A 97 10.96 15.65 -25.01
CA GLU A 97 10.84 14.38 -25.73
C GLU A 97 9.35 14.01 -25.93
N PRO A 98 8.91 13.82 -27.19
CA PRO A 98 7.53 13.42 -27.47
C PRO A 98 7.16 12.08 -26.84
N VAL A 99 5.95 11.96 -26.30
CA VAL A 99 5.46 10.72 -25.68
C VAL A 99 4.56 9.87 -26.58
N ALA A 100 4.29 10.34 -27.81
CA ALA A 100 3.31 9.73 -28.72
C ALA A 100 3.64 8.28 -29.13
N ASP A 101 4.91 7.91 -29.16
CA ASP A 101 5.39 6.58 -29.54
C ASP A 101 5.92 5.77 -28.34
N LEU A 102 5.73 6.28 -27.12
CA LEU A 102 6.12 5.59 -25.88
C LEU A 102 4.97 4.73 -25.35
N SER A 103 5.31 3.58 -24.76
CA SER A 103 4.34 2.81 -23.96
C SER A 103 3.94 3.58 -22.70
N LEU A 104 2.74 3.30 -22.17
CA LEU A 104 2.28 3.91 -20.91
C LEU A 104 3.30 3.73 -19.77
N GLN A 105 3.91 2.54 -19.70
CA GLN A 105 4.98 2.23 -18.75
C GLN A 105 6.18 3.16 -18.92
N ARG A 106 6.67 3.34 -20.15
CA ARG A 106 7.83 4.20 -20.43
C ARG A 106 7.54 5.67 -20.12
N VAL A 107 6.29 6.09 -20.29
CA VAL A 107 5.84 7.42 -19.86
C VAL A 107 5.84 7.52 -18.33
N ALA A 108 5.29 6.55 -17.62
CA ALA A 108 5.31 6.51 -16.16
C ALA A 108 6.73 6.55 -15.57
N GLU A 109 7.67 5.81 -16.16
CA GLU A 109 9.11 5.86 -15.80
C GLU A 109 9.70 7.27 -15.94
N LYS A 110 9.35 8.00 -17.01
CA LYS A 110 9.83 9.38 -17.24
C LYS A 110 9.23 10.40 -16.27
N LEU A 111 8.00 10.15 -15.81
CA LEU A 111 7.35 10.99 -14.79
C LEU A 111 7.98 10.82 -13.40
N ARG A 112 8.60 9.66 -13.15
CA ARG A 112 9.37 9.38 -11.93
C ARG A 112 10.82 9.87 -12.04
N GLY A 113 11.49 9.96 -10.90
CA GLY A 113 12.86 10.42 -10.79
C GLY A 113 13.25 10.74 -9.35
N PRO A 114 14.47 11.24 -9.11
CA PRO A 114 14.90 11.62 -7.76
C PRO A 114 14.03 12.73 -7.19
N GLU A 115 13.80 12.68 -5.88
CA GLU A 115 13.09 13.71 -5.12
C GLU A 115 13.70 15.10 -5.33
N GLY A 116 12.83 16.12 -5.40
CA GLY A 116 13.24 17.52 -5.56
C GLY A 116 13.67 17.89 -6.98
N THR A 117 13.80 16.92 -7.89
CA THR A 117 14.05 17.22 -9.31
C THR A 117 12.76 17.65 -10.01
N SER A 118 12.85 18.57 -10.97
CA SER A 118 11.68 18.97 -11.76
C SER A 118 11.68 18.34 -13.15
N LEU A 119 10.50 18.21 -13.73
CA LEU A 119 10.30 17.86 -15.12
C LEU A 119 9.41 18.91 -15.81
N ARG A 120 9.57 19.06 -17.12
CA ARG A 120 8.74 19.93 -17.93
C ARG A 120 7.79 19.09 -18.77
N LEU A 121 6.49 19.25 -18.55
CA LEU A 121 5.45 18.69 -19.40
C LEU A 121 5.03 19.70 -20.46
N GLU A 122 4.81 19.23 -21.67
CA GLU A 122 3.99 19.93 -22.66
C GLU A 122 2.62 19.24 -22.69
N VAL A 123 1.56 19.99 -22.36
CA VAL A 123 0.21 19.46 -22.24
C VAL A 123 -0.79 20.26 -23.06
N VAL A 124 -1.85 19.60 -23.50
CA VAL A 124 -3.01 20.24 -24.14
C VAL A 124 -4.27 19.84 -23.39
N THR A 125 -5.17 20.80 -23.15
CA THR A 125 -6.47 20.57 -22.52
C THR A 125 -7.54 20.59 -23.59
N PRO A 126 -8.12 19.44 -23.98
CA PRO A 126 -9.20 19.41 -24.95
C PRO A 126 -10.42 20.23 -24.47
N PRO A 127 -11.16 20.90 -25.38
CA PRO A 127 -11.01 20.92 -26.83
C PRO A 127 -10.04 22.00 -27.35
N GLU A 128 -9.41 22.76 -26.45
CA GLU A 128 -8.58 23.90 -26.79
C GLU A 128 -7.20 23.41 -27.28
N ASN A 129 -6.87 23.66 -28.55
CA ASN A 129 -5.62 23.19 -29.18
C ASN A 129 -4.36 23.98 -28.75
N ASN A 130 -4.43 24.77 -27.68
CA ASN A 130 -3.28 25.51 -27.19
C ASN A 130 -2.48 24.64 -26.22
N SER A 131 -1.26 24.28 -26.62
CA SER A 131 -0.31 23.60 -25.74
C SER A 131 0.22 24.57 -24.68
N ARG A 132 0.26 24.15 -23.42
CA ARG A 132 0.97 24.85 -22.34
C ARG A 132 2.13 24.00 -21.82
N ALA A 133 3.20 24.67 -21.43
CA ALA A 133 4.31 24.03 -20.75
C ALA A 133 4.13 24.20 -19.23
N ILE A 134 4.24 23.10 -18.49
CA ILE A 134 4.14 23.08 -17.02
C ILE A 134 5.42 22.46 -16.47
N THR A 135 6.09 23.15 -15.57
CA THR A 135 7.21 22.57 -14.81
C THR A 135 6.69 22.07 -13.48
N ILE A 136 6.92 20.80 -13.18
CA ILE A 136 6.42 20.13 -11.98
C ILE A 136 7.60 19.53 -11.23
N SER A 137 7.70 19.79 -9.94
CA SER A 137 8.68 19.15 -9.07
C SER A 137 8.23 17.73 -8.71
N ARG A 138 9.18 16.81 -8.67
CA ARG A 138 8.95 15.47 -8.18
C ARG A 138 9.02 15.49 -6.67
N GLU A 139 7.94 15.07 -6.04
CA GLU A 139 7.86 14.88 -4.60
C GLU A 139 7.66 13.39 -4.33
N PRO A 140 8.03 12.90 -3.13
CA PRO A 140 7.58 11.59 -2.70
C PRO A 140 6.08 11.53 -2.95
N LEU A 141 5.61 10.46 -3.60
CA LEU A 141 4.19 10.26 -3.84
C LEU A 141 3.50 9.96 -2.50
N SER A 142 3.38 10.98 -1.66
CA SER A 142 2.54 10.95 -0.47
C SER A 142 1.13 11.18 -0.96
N VAL A 143 0.50 10.11 -1.45
CA VAL A 143 -0.96 10.07 -1.42
C VAL A 143 -1.29 10.11 0.06
N ALA A 144 -1.85 11.23 0.54
CA ALA A 144 -2.24 11.41 1.93
C ALA A 144 -2.86 10.10 2.44
N SER A 145 -2.21 9.50 3.43
CA SER A 145 -2.51 8.11 3.78
C SER A 145 -3.83 7.99 4.54
N ILE A 146 -4.29 9.14 5.07
CA ILE A 146 -5.52 9.30 5.83
C ILE A 146 -6.52 10.26 5.19
N GLN A 147 -7.80 9.99 5.44
CA GLN A 147 -8.93 10.82 5.03
C GLN A 147 -9.87 11.02 6.22
N GLY A 148 -10.45 12.21 6.36
CA GLY A 148 -11.50 12.46 7.33
C GLY A 148 -12.87 11.96 6.85
N ASP A 149 -13.93 12.37 7.53
CA ASP A 149 -15.30 11.97 7.21
C ASP A 149 -15.79 12.54 5.86
N ARG A 150 -15.59 13.84 5.65
CA ARG A 150 -15.96 14.52 4.39
C ARG A 150 -14.99 15.64 4.02
N ARG A 151 -14.91 15.97 2.74
CA ARG A 151 -14.11 17.11 2.27
C ARG A 151 -14.93 18.40 2.43
N LEU A 152 -14.31 19.43 2.99
CA LEU A 152 -14.86 20.78 3.14
C LEU A 152 -14.63 21.60 1.87
N ALA A 153 -15.33 22.72 1.74
CA ALA A 153 -15.27 23.58 0.56
C ALA A 153 -13.89 24.24 0.36
N ASP A 154 -13.12 24.40 1.43
CA ASP A 154 -11.75 24.90 1.42
C ASP A 154 -10.71 23.82 1.06
N GLY A 155 -11.16 22.59 0.81
CA GLY A 155 -10.29 21.48 0.49
C GLY A 155 -9.68 20.79 1.70
N HIS A 156 -10.07 21.08 2.95
CA HIS A 156 -9.61 20.29 4.09
C HIS A 156 -10.56 19.13 4.41
N TRP A 157 -10.09 18.14 5.16
CA TRP A 157 -10.95 17.10 5.70
C TRP A 157 -11.67 17.59 6.96
N ASN A 158 -12.98 17.33 7.05
CA ASN A 158 -13.69 17.32 8.32
C ASN A 158 -13.39 16.01 9.03
N TRP A 159 -12.72 16.09 10.17
CA TRP A 159 -12.34 14.91 10.97
C TRP A 159 -13.42 14.46 11.95
N TRP A 160 -14.51 15.22 12.09
CA TRP A 160 -15.65 14.86 12.93
C TRP A 160 -16.68 14.05 12.14
N LEU A 161 -17.16 12.96 12.73
CA LEU A 161 -18.19 12.11 12.15
C LEU A 161 -19.51 12.89 12.01
N GLU A 162 -20.05 12.95 10.80
CA GLU A 162 -21.31 13.63 10.54
C GLU A 162 -22.46 13.02 11.35
N GLY A 163 -23.20 13.87 12.06
CA GLY A 163 -24.33 13.47 12.90
C GLY A 163 -23.97 13.10 14.33
N GLU A 164 -22.69 12.89 14.65
CA GLU A 164 -22.23 12.49 15.99
C GLU A 164 -21.14 13.44 16.52
N PRO A 165 -21.55 14.60 17.09
CA PRO A 165 -20.61 15.56 17.65
C PRO A 165 -19.74 14.94 18.74
N GLY A 166 -18.42 15.10 18.64
CA GLY A 166 -17.45 14.54 19.61
C GLY A 166 -16.82 13.22 19.18
N ILE A 167 -17.30 12.58 18.11
CA ILE A 167 -16.65 11.38 17.55
C ILE A 167 -15.77 11.79 16.36
N ALA A 168 -14.47 11.51 16.44
CA ALA A 168 -13.55 11.68 15.33
C ALA A 168 -13.63 10.48 14.36
N MET A 169 -13.35 10.71 13.08
CA MET A 169 -13.29 9.69 12.03
C MET A 169 -12.00 9.86 11.22
N ILE A 170 -11.18 8.80 11.21
CA ILE A 170 -9.95 8.73 10.42
C ILE A 170 -10.02 7.46 9.57
N ARG A 171 -9.96 7.62 8.25
CA ARG A 171 -9.90 6.50 7.30
C ARG A 171 -8.48 6.33 6.81
N VAL A 172 -7.88 5.16 7.01
CA VAL A 172 -6.54 4.85 6.49
C VAL A 172 -6.71 3.98 5.25
N LYS A 173 -6.35 4.48 4.08
CA LYS A 173 -6.51 3.72 2.82
C LYS A 173 -5.31 2.82 2.50
N ARG A 174 -4.13 3.20 2.96
CA ARG A 174 -2.90 2.42 2.86
C ARG A 174 -1.89 2.93 3.88
N PHE A 175 -1.09 2.05 4.45
CA PHE A 175 -0.02 2.45 5.37
C PHE A 175 1.24 2.88 4.59
N GLY A 176 1.54 4.17 4.63
CA GLY A 176 2.75 4.80 4.08
C GLY A 176 3.67 5.33 5.18
N GLU A 177 4.82 5.92 4.80
CA GLU A 177 5.84 6.37 5.76
C GLU A 177 5.31 7.44 6.73
N GLY A 178 4.42 8.32 6.26
CA GLY A 178 3.85 9.41 7.06
C GLY A 178 2.63 9.05 7.89
N THR A 179 2.04 7.85 7.74
CA THR A 179 0.69 7.56 8.28
C THR A 179 0.56 7.77 9.78
N SER A 180 1.52 7.29 10.57
CA SER A 180 1.46 7.46 12.03
C SER A 180 1.56 8.94 12.42
N SER A 181 2.43 9.71 11.76
CA SER A 181 2.61 11.13 12.04
C SER A 181 1.38 11.95 11.65
N GLU A 182 0.81 11.68 10.47
CA GLU A 182 -0.43 12.32 10.00
C GLU A 182 -1.59 12.11 10.99
N ILE A 183 -1.77 10.89 11.51
CA ILE A 183 -2.79 10.60 12.52
C ILE A 183 -2.48 11.35 13.82
N ALA A 184 -1.23 11.34 14.28
CA ALA A 184 -0.82 12.02 15.50
C ALA A 184 -1.06 13.54 15.43
N GLU A 185 -0.75 14.16 14.29
CA GLU A 185 -1.00 15.58 14.04
C GLU A 185 -2.50 15.90 14.11
N VAL A 186 -3.34 15.13 13.41
CA VAL A 186 -4.80 15.31 13.45
C VAL A 186 -5.33 15.18 14.88
N LEU A 187 -4.95 14.13 15.61
CA LEU A 187 -5.43 13.93 16.97
C LEU A 187 -4.93 15.01 17.94
N THR A 188 -3.70 15.50 17.75
CA THR A 188 -3.16 16.60 18.56
C THR A 188 -3.95 17.89 18.34
N THR A 189 -4.23 18.24 17.08
CA THR A 189 -5.08 19.40 16.73
C THR A 189 -6.47 19.26 17.33
N LEU A 190 -7.14 18.13 17.13
CA LEU A 190 -8.47 17.88 17.70
C LEU A 190 -8.46 18.02 19.23
N ASN A 191 -7.50 17.40 19.92
CA ASN A 191 -7.37 17.50 21.37
C ASN A 191 -7.18 18.95 21.86
N SER A 192 -6.46 19.78 21.11
CA SER A 192 -6.23 21.19 21.47
C SER A 192 -7.48 22.06 21.32
N GLU A 193 -8.37 21.71 20.40
CA GLU A 193 -9.59 22.45 20.12
C GLU A 193 -10.75 21.93 20.97
N THR A 194 -11.04 20.63 20.86
CA THR A 194 -12.06 19.90 21.60
C THR A 194 -11.70 18.42 21.59
N PRO A 195 -11.26 17.83 22.72
CA PRO A 195 -10.92 16.42 22.79
C PRO A 195 -12.08 15.51 22.32
N PRO A 196 -11.83 14.58 21.38
CA PRO A 196 -12.85 13.64 20.95
C PRO A 196 -13.23 12.71 22.10
N SER A 197 -14.53 12.43 22.24
CA SER A 197 -15.06 11.41 23.16
C SER A 197 -14.88 9.99 22.63
N GLY A 198 -14.58 9.85 21.33
CA GLY A 198 -14.19 8.58 20.71
C GLY A 198 -13.64 8.75 19.29
N LEU A 199 -13.08 7.68 18.74
CA LEU A 199 -12.52 7.61 17.39
C LEU A 199 -13.10 6.42 16.63
N VAL A 200 -13.55 6.65 15.40
CA VAL A 200 -13.74 5.61 14.40
C VAL A 200 -12.49 5.57 13.50
N LEU A 201 -11.75 4.47 13.56
CA LEU A 201 -10.61 4.18 12.69
C LEU A 201 -11.06 3.24 11.57
N ASP A 202 -11.24 3.76 10.36
CA ASP A 202 -11.76 3.00 9.22
C ASP A 202 -10.61 2.40 8.40
N LEU A 203 -10.47 1.08 8.48
CA LEU A 203 -9.48 0.28 7.75
C LEU A 203 -10.11 -0.56 6.63
N ARG A 204 -11.38 -0.31 6.28
CA ARG A 204 -12.07 -1.00 5.19
C ARG A 204 -11.41 -0.70 3.84
N GLY A 205 -11.25 -1.73 3.02
CA GLY A 205 -10.58 -1.61 1.73
C GLY A 205 -9.07 -1.40 1.81
N ASN A 206 -8.45 -1.47 3.00
CA ASN A 206 -7.02 -1.21 3.18
C ASN A 206 -6.20 -2.52 3.06
N PRO A 207 -5.43 -2.72 1.97
CA PRO A 207 -4.66 -3.95 1.76
C PRO A 207 -3.36 -4.02 2.60
N GLY A 208 -3.15 -3.06 3.50
CA GLY A 208 -1.98 -2.93 4.35
C GLY A 208 -1.03 -1.84 3.85
N GLY A 209 0.26 -2.15 3.83
CA GLY A 209 1.32 -1.19 3.53
C GLY A 209 2.55 -1.43 4.38
N LEU A 210 3.24 -0.36 4.78
CA LEU A 210 4.47 -0.47 5.54
C LEU A 210 4.22 -0.99 6.96
N PHE A 211 5.00 -2.00 7.34
CA PHE A 211 4.95 -2.61 8.67
C PHE A 211 5.21 -1.60 9.79
N GLU A 212 6.26 -0.76 9.65
CA GLU A 212 6.62 0.22 10.68
C GLU A 212 5.54 1.31 10.85
N ALA A 213 4.80 1.65 9.79
CA ALA A 213 3.69 2.58 9.89
C ALA A 213 2.52 1.98 10.70
N ALA A 214 2.19 0.70 10.52
CA ALA A 214 1.20 0.02 11.37
C ALA A 214 1.64 -0.07 12.83
N VAL A 215 2.93 -0.35 13.09
CA VAL A 215 3.49 -0.33 14.45
C VAL A 215 3.33 1.05 15.07
N GLY A 216 3.72 2.10 14.34
CA GLY A 216 3.57 3.49 14.79
C GLY A 216 2.11 3.85 15.10
N VAL A 217 1.16 3.45 14.24
CA VAL A 217 -0.27 3.69 14.49
C VAL A 217 -0.79 2.96 15.73
N CYS A 218 -0.36 1.72 16.00
CA CYS A 218 -0.71 1.05 17.25
C CYS A 218 -0.18 1.81 18.47
N ASP A 219 1.04 2.34 18.36
CA ASP A 219 1.73 3.02 19.46
C ASP A 219 0.99 4.29 19.91
N LEU A 220 0.31 4.99 18.99
CA LEU A 220 -0.46 6.21 19.29
C LEU A 220 -1.60 6.00 20.30
N PHE A 221 -2.04 4.76 20.52
CA PHE A 221 -3.24 4.44 21.29
C PHE A 221 -2.96 3.57 22.52
N LEU A 222 -1.69 3.22 22.78
CA LEU A 222 -1.31 2.31 23.85
C LEU A 222 -0.41 3.01 24.88
N GLN A 223 -0.46 2.51 26.11
CA GLN A 223 0.41 2.97 27.20
C GLN A 223 1.62 2.04 27.38
N GLU A 224 1.45 0.75 27.11
CA GLU A 224 2.48 -0.27 27.23
C GLU A 224 2.02 -1.56 26.53
N GLY A 225 2.91 -2.57 26.51
CA GLY A 225 2.60 -3.91 26.05
C GLY A 225 3.03 -4.17 24.60
N THR A 226 2.86 -5.41 24.16
CA THR A 226 3.33 -5.85 22.85
C THR A 226 2.39 -5.36 21.75
N ILE A 227 2.95 -4.81 20.68
CA ILE A 227 2.22 -4.43 19.48
C ILE A 227 2.09 -5.63 18.54
N VAL A 228 3.23 -6.21 18.18
CA VAL A 228 3.32 -7.34 17.26
C VAL A 228 4.62 -8.08 17.49
N THR A 229 4.61 -9.37 17.21
CA THR A 229 5.81 -10.19 17.24
C THR A 229 6.04 -10.88 15.91
N THR A 230 7.26 -10.82 15.39
CA THR A 230 7.65 -11.56 14.18
C THR A 230 8.42 -12.84 14.53
N ASN A 231 8.04 -13.96 13.92
CA ASN A 231 8.81 -15.20 14.02
C ASN A 231 9.41 -15.54 12.65
N ASP A 232 10.72 -15.77 12.60
CA ASP A 232 11.42 -16.28 11.42
C ASP A 232 11.97 -17.70 11.66
N ARG A 233 12.28 -18.41 10.56
CA ARG A 233 12.74 -19.82 10.60
C ARG A 233 14.07 -20.01 11.33
N ARG A 234 14.98 -19.03 11.28
CA ARG A 234 16.36 -19.21 11.76
C ARG A 234 16.50 -18.81 13.23
N GLN A 235 15.52 -18.12 13.81
CA GLN A 235 15.59 -17.51 15.14
C GLN A 235 16.86 -16.65 15.32
N THR A 236 17.50 -16.26 14.21
CA THR A 236 18.80 -15.58 14.18
C THR A 236 18.64 -14.09 14.47
N SER A 237 17.46 -13.56 14.18
CA SER A 237 16.99 -12.30 14.71
C SER A 237 16.17 -12.66 15.94
N ALA A 238 16.63 -12.28 17.14
CA ALA A 238 15.80 -12.38 18.33
C ALA A 238 14.40 -11.92 17.97
N ARG A 239 13.38 -12.78 18.22
CA ARG A 239 11.95 -12.50 18.07
C ARG A 239 11.73 -10.99 18.19
N GLN A 240 11.52 -10.30 17.06
CA GLN A 240 11.43 -8.84 17.06
C GLN A 240 10.04 -8.47 17.57
N THR A 241 9.87 -8.59 18.88
CA THR A 241 8.70 -8.10 19.58
C THR A 241 8.79 -6.57 19.58
N ARG A 242 7.84 -5.93 18.92
CA ARG A 242 7.64 -4.48 19.00
C ARG A 242 6.81 -4.21 20.25
N GLN A 243 7.30 -3.33 21.11
CA GLN A 243 6.62 -2.92 22.33
C GLN A 243 6.10 -1.50 22.13
N ALA A 244 4.95 -1.20 22.74
CA ALA A 244 4.43 0.13 22.79
C ALA A 244 5.27 1.02 23.73
N THR A 245 5.29 2.31 23.41
CA THR A 245 5.81 3.38 24.24
C THR A 245 4.65 4.12 24.92
N PRO A 246 4.84 4.66 26.14
CA PRO A 246 3.75 5.35 26.82
C PRO A 246 3.28 6.60 26.08
N GLY A 247 2.01 6.62 25.66
CA GLY A 247 1.38 7.80 25.07
C GLY A 247 0.10 7.50 24.30
N ASP A 248 -1.02 7.28 25.00
CA ASP A 248 -2.34 7.22 24.35
C ASP A 248 -2.84 8.63 24.01
N LEU A 249 -2.78 8.99 22.74
CA LEU A 249 -3.22 10.30 22.23
C LEU A 249 -4.72 10.54 22.40
N LEU A 250 -5.52 9.50 22.63
CA LEU A 250 -6.95 9.63 22.90
C LEU A 250 -7.28 9.66 24.40
N ASN A 251 -6.29 9.60 25.29
CA ASN A 251 -6.48 9.66 26.74
C ASN A 251 -7.58 8.70 27.26
N GLY A 252 -7.65 7.48 26.71
CA GLY A 252 -8.66 6.48 27.07
C GLY A 252 -10.03 6.65 26.43
N ALA A 253 -10.24 7.62 25.53
CA ALA A 253 -11.48 7.72 24.74
C ALA A 253 -11.70 6.46 23.89
N GLU A 254 -12.96 6.08 23.67
CA GLU A 254 -13.32 4.81 23.02
C GLU A 254 -12.87 4.77 21.55
N ILE A 255 -12.40 3.60 21.09
CA ILE A 255 -12.03 3.39 19.68
C ILE A 255 -12.91 2.29 19.08
N VAL A 256 -13.45 2.56 17.90
CA VAL A 256 -14.04 1.56 17.01
C VAL A 256 -13.16 1.43 15.78
N VAL A 257 -12.74 0.21 15.44
CA VAL A 257 -12.02 -0.05 14.19
C VAL A 257 -12.96 -0.73 13.21
N LEU A 258 -13.16 -0.13 12.04
CA LEU A 258 -13.96 -0.72 10.97
C LEU A 258 -13.07 -1.55 10.04
N ILE A 259 -13.47 -2.79 9.77
CA ILE A 259 -12.75 -3.71 8.89
C ILE A 259 -13.70 -4.41 7.89
N ASP A 260 -13.14 -4.86 6.78
CA ASP A 260 -13.80 -5.71 5.80
C ASP A 260 -12.87 -6.78 5.23
N ASP A 261 -13.37 -7.57 4.28
CA ASP A 261 -12.63 -8.65 3.61
C ASP A 261 -11.42 -8.18 2.80
N LEU A 262 -11.30 -6.88 2.56
CA LEU A 262 -10.16 -6.25 1.90
C LEU A 262 -9.15 -5.66 2.89
N THR A 263 -9.47 -5.60 4.18
CA THR A 263 -8.52 -5.27 5.24
C THR A 263 -7.45 -6.38 5.33
N ALA A 264 -6.19 -6.05 5.07
CA ALA A 264 -5.11 -7.06 5.03
C ALA A 264 -3.78 -6.58 5.66
N SER A 265 -2.94 -7.54 6.06
CA SER A 265 -1.53 -7.33 6.42
C SER A 265 -1.34 -6.27 7.51
N ALA A 266 -0.62 -5.17 7.23
CA ALA A 266 -0.39 -4.08 8.17
C ALA A 266 -1.68 -3.54 8.82
N ALA A 267 -2.80 -3.50 8.09
CA ALA A 267 -4.09 -3.09 8.64
C ALA A 267 -4.64 -4.09 9.68
N GLU A 268 -4.40 -5.38 9.46
CA GLU A 268 -4.78 -6.44 10.41
C GLU A 268 -3.90 -6.41 11.66
N ILE A 269 -2.64 -5.96 11.56
CA ILE A 269 -1.79 -5.73 12.73
C ILE A 269 -2.42 -4.68 13.64
N VAL A 270 -2.87 -3.55 13.09
CA VAL A 270 -3.51 -2.48 13.88
C VAL A 270 -4.80 -2.98 14.52
N ALA A 271 -5.70 -3.61 13.75
CA ALA A 271 -6.94 -4.13 14.28
C ALA A 271 -6.70 -5.18 15.38
N ALA A 272 -5.80 -6.14 15.16
CA ALA A 272 -5.52 -7.20 16.13
C ALA A 272 -4.81 -6.67 17.38
N CYS A 273 -3.88 -5.72 17.22
CA CYS A 273 -3.18 -5.10 18.34
C CYS A 273 -4.16 -4.38 19.27
N LEU A 274 -4.99 -3.49 18.72
CA LEU A 274 -5.95 -2.73 19.52
C LEU A 274 -7.05 -3.62 20.11
N GLN A 275 -7.46 -4.69 19.41
CA GLN A 275 -8.40 -5.67 19.97
C GLN A 275 -7.80 -6.42 21.15
N ASP A 276 -6.57 -6.94 21.02
CA ASP A 276 -5.94 -7.78 22.05
C ASP A 276 -5.67 -7.02 23.35
N HIS A 277 -5.43 -5.72 23.25
CA HIS A 277 -5.32 -4.84 24.42
C HIS A 277 -6.68 -4.39 24.98
N GLY A 278 -7.80 -4.80 24.37
CA GLY A 278 -9.13 -4.29 24.70
C GLY A 278 -9.27 -2.78 24.47
N ARG A 279 -8.37 -2.19 23.69
CA ARG A 279 -8.29 -0.74 23.43
C ARG A 279 -9.32 -0.29 22.39
N ALA A 280 -9.73 -1.19 21.51
CA ALA A 280 -10.75 -0.92 20.50
C ALA A 280 -11.75 -2.07 20.30
N THR A 281 -12.97 -1.71 19.92
CA THR A 281 -13.97 -2.66 19.43
C THR A 281 -13.85 -2.81 17.91
N ILE A 282 -13.74 -4.03 17.42
CA ILE A 282 -13.66 -4.32 15.98
C ILE A 282 -15.07 -4.55 15.42
N VAL A 283 -15.43 -3.81 14.37
CA VAL A 283 -16.75 -3.85 13.75
C VAL A 283 -16.62 -4.04 12.23
N GLY A 284 -17.52 -4.83 11.64
CA GLY A 284 -17.59 -5.02 10.19
C GLY A 284 -17.62 -6.49 9.81
N SER A 285 -16.81 -6.88 8.83
CA SER A 285 -16.72 -8.26 8.36
C SER A 285 -15.29 -8.81 8.54
N ARG A 286 -15.14 -10.12 8.32
CA ARG A 286 -13.88 -10.81 8.55
C ARG A 286 -12.81 -10.30 7.57
N SER A 287 -11.63 -9.95 8.10
CA SER A 287 -10.48 -9.49 7.30
C SER A 287 -9.87 -10.58 6.41
N TYR A 288 -8.95 -10.18 5.53
CA TYR A 288 -8.34 -11.03 4.52
C TYR A 288 -7.59 -12.24 5.13
N GLY A 289 -6.83 -12.02 6.20
CA GLY A 289 -6.04 -13.03 6.91
C GLY A 289 -4.62 -13.20 6.36
N LYS A 290 -3.92 -12.10 6.05
CA LYS A 290 -2.52 -12.14 5.58
C LYS A 290 -1.57 -11.83 6.74
N GLY A 291 -1.06 -12.89 7.37
CA GLY A 291 -0.18 -12.79 8.54
C GLY A 291 1.29 -13.04 8.24
N SER A 292 1.73 -12.92 6.99
CA SER A 292 3.07 -13.32 6.56
C SER A 292 3.83 -12.21 5.82
N ILE A 293 5.16 -12.22 5.95
CA ILE A 293 6.09 -11.35 5.24
C ILE A 293 6.78 -12.13 4.13
N GLN A 294 6.77 -11.57 2.93
CA GLN A 294 7.50 -12.10 1.79
C GLN A 294 8.78 -11.31 1.53
N VAL A 295 9.90 -12.03 1.37
CA VAL A 295 11.18 -11.48 0.91
C VAL A 295 11.35 -11.81 -0.58
N LEU A 296 11.80 -10.81 -1.34
CA LEU A 296 12.18 -11.01 -2.74
C LEU A 296 13.66 -11.38 -2.81
N VAL A 297 13.95 -12.56 -3.33
CA VAL A 297 15.29 -13.11 -3.47
C VAL A 297 15.65 -13.12 -4.96
N PRO A 298 16.52 -12.21 -5.43
CA PRO A 298 16.96 -12.20 -6.82
C PRO A 298 17.71 -13.49 -7.18
N LEU A 299 17.47 -14.00 -8.38
CA LEU A 299 18.16 -15.17 -8.91
C LEU A 299 19.46 -14.79 -9.62
N PRO A 300 20.38 -15.75 -9.87
CA PRO A 300 21.70 -15.46 -10.47
C PRO A 300 21.64 -14.80 -11.86
N ASP A 301 20.53 -14.94 -12.58
CA ASP A 301 20.31 -14.30 -13.87
C ASP A 301 20.06 -12.78 -13.77
N LYS A 302 19.86 -12.25 -12.56
CA LYS A 302 19.56 -10.84 -12.24
C LYS A 302 18.31 -10.28 -12.93
N ALA A 303 17.53 -11.13 -13.56
CA ALA A 303 16.31 -10.76 -14.26
C ALA A 303 15.10 -11.36 -13.58
N THR A 304 15.25 -12.42 -12.77
CA THR A 304 14.13 -13.11 -12.12
C THR A 304 14.36 -13.21 -10.63
N ALA A 305 13.31 -13.56 -9.88
CA ALA A 305 13.38 -13.65 -8.44
C ALA A 305 12.44 -14.73 -7.88
N ILE A 306 12.60 -14.98 -6.59
CA ILE A 306 11.64 -15.74 -5.78
C ILE A 306 11.05 -14.79 -4.76
N GLU A 307 9.73 -14.71 -4.68
CA GLU A 307 9.04 -14.09 -3.57
C GLU A 307 8.70 -15.19 -2.57
N LEU A 308 9.30 -15.15 -1.38
CA LEU A 308 9.25 -16.25 -0.42
C LEU A 308 8.74 -15.76 0.94
N THR A 309 7.77 -16.47 1.51
CA THR A 309 7.34 -16.25 2.89
C THR A 309 8.47 -16.68 3.84
N THR A 310 9.03 -15.73 4.59
CA THR A 310 10.14 -16.00 5.53
C THR A 310 9.76 -15.78 7.00
N THR A 311 8.70 -15.01 7.23
CA THR A 311 8.35 -14.50 8.55
C THR A 311 6.84 -14.50 8.72
N GLU A 312 6.37 -14.85 9.91
CA GLU A 312 4.97 -14.74 10.32
C GLU A 312 4.80 -13.65 11.39
N TYR A 313 3.65 -12.98 11.36
CA TYR A 313 3.18 -12.07 12.39
C TYR A 313 2.38 -12.83 13.45
N ARG A 314 2.66 -12.53 14.71
CA ARG A 314 1.88 -12.95 15.86
C ARG A 314 1.30 -11.74 16.55
N ARG A 315 0.01 -11.84 16.85
CA ARG A 315 -0.74 -10.84 17.63
C ARG A 315 -0.18 -10.73 19.06
N PRO A 316 -0.53 -9.69 19.83
CA PRO A 316 -0.16 -9.62 21.25
C PRO A 316 -0.59 -10.84 22.06
N SER A 317 -1.75 -11.43 21.74
CA SER A 317 -2.23 -12.70 22.32
C SER A 317 -1.38 -13.94 21.96
N GLY A 318 -0.48 -13.83 20.98
CA GLY A 318 0.30 -14.94 20.42
C GLY A 318 -0.41 -15.72 19.31
N ALA A 319 -1.68 -15.42 19.02
CA ALA A 319 -2.41 -15.98 17.89
C ALA A 319 -1.81 -15.55 16.54
N THR A 320 -2.05 -16.34 15.49
CA THR A 320 -1.66 -15.98 14.11
C THR A 320 -2.71 -15.08 13.48
N ILE A 321 -2.28 -14.12 12.67
CA ILE A 321 -3.17 -13.36 11.77
C ILE A 321 -3.44 -14.17 10.50
N ASP A 322 -2.50 -15.04 10.12
CA ASP A 322 -2.54 -15.76 8.84
C ASP A 322 -3.69 -16.77 8.82
N ARG A 323 -4.49 -16.72 7.75
CA ARG A 323 -5.60 -17.62 7.52
C ARG A 323 -5.25 -18.60 6.40
N PRO A 324 -5.14 -19.91 6.69
CA PRO A 324 -4.95 -20.92 5.66
C PRO A 324 -6.15 -20.96 4.70
N ALA A 325 -5.90 -21.10 3.40
CA ALA A 325 -6.90 -21.09 2.34
C ALA A 325 -8.02 -22.15 2.48
N ALA A 326 -7.81 -23.19 3.30
CA ALA A 326 -8.74 -24.29 3.50
C ALA A 326 -9.62 -24.15 4.77
N THR A 327 -9.59 -23.01 5.46
CA THR A 327 -10.28 -22.88 6.75
C THR A 327 -11.75 -22.52 6.60
N ALA A 328 -12.59 -23.27 7.33
CA ALA A 328 -14.01 -23.04 7.45
C ALA A 328 -14.31 -21.67 8.12
N THR A 329 -15.54 -21.19 7.93
CA THR A 329 -16.01 -19.89 8.43
C THR A 329 -15.91 -19.71 9.95
N ASP A 330 -15.69 -20.80 10.68
CA ASP A 330 -15.58 -20.91 12.14
C ASP A 330 -14.14 -20.80 12.69
N HIS A 331 -13.11 -20.69 11.83
CA HIS A 331 -11.76 -20.46 12.33
C HIS A 331 -11.77 -19.18 13.17
N PRO A 332 -11.21 -19.17 14.39
CA PRO A 332 -11.11 -17.94 15.17
C PRO A 332 -10.42 -16.87 14.33
N TRP A 333 -10.90 -15.62 14.37
CA TRP A 333 -10.18 -14.51 13.75
C TRP A 333 -8.97 -14.23 14.63
N GLY A 334 -7.86 -14.94 14.40
CA GLY A 334 -6.78 -15.08 15.37
C GLY A 334 -7.29 -15.65 16.70
#